data_AF-A0A952DPS9-F1
#
_entry.id   AF-A0A952DPS9-F1
#
_cell.length_a   1.000
_cell.length_b   1.000
_cell.length_c   1.000
_cell.angle_alpha   90.00
_cell.angle_beta   90.00
_cell.angle_gamma   90.00
#
_symmetry.space_group_name_H-M   'P 1'
#
loop_
_entity.id
_entity.type
_entity.pdbx_description
1 polymer ?
#
loop_
_entity_poly.entity_id
_entity_poly.type
_entity_poly.pdbx_seq_one_letter_code
_entity_poly.pdbx_strand_id
1 'polypeptide(L)'
;PDLRSYMVLNEKFHQMIYHGAHNPVLEELVFQVYRRVARYRRFTLRAHGRMKESAKEHRATAEAIYRGDADEARKAMEYHIDIRRLDHADFVTFLTRLNEEAHSS
;
A
#
# COMPACT_ATOMS: atom_id res chain seq x y z
N PRO A 1 6.92 -3.21 15.50
CA PRO A 1 5.57 -2.57 15.49
C PRO A 1 4.47 -3.65 15.41
N ASP A 2 3.39 -3.47 16.16
CA ASP A 2 2.16 -4.23 15.92
C ASP A 2 1.48 -3.77 14.61
N LEU A 3 0.49 -4.53 14.15
CA LEU A 3 -0.17 -4.28 12.87
C LEU A 3 -0.81 -2.88 12.77
N ARG A 4 -1.44 -2.38 13.84
CA ARG A 4 -2.09 -1.06 13.80
C ARG A 4 -1.05 0.04 13.69
N SER A 5 0.00 -0.04 14.49
CA SER A 5 1.12 0.90 14.41
C SER A 5 1.77 0.88 13.02
N TYR A 6 1.94 -0.30 12.43
CA TYR A 6 2.47 -0.42 11.07
C TYR A 6 1.56 0.22 10.02
N MET A 7 0.24 0.04 10.10
CA MET A 7 -0.71 0.67 9.15
C MET A 7 -0.60 2.19 9.15
N VAL A 8 -0.44 2.81 10.33
CA VAL A 8 -0.25 4.27 10.44
C VAL A 8 1.07 4.71 9.82
N LEU A 9 2.15 3.97 10.07
CA LEU A 9 3.47 4.25 9.47
C LEU A 9 3.46 4.06 7.95
N ASN A 10 2.77 3.02 7.47
CA ASN A 10 2.61 2.73 6.05
C ASN A 10 1.89 3.88 5.33
N GLU A 11 0.80 4.39 5.90
CA GLU A 11 0.09 5.54 5.34
C GLU A 11 0.96 6.80 5.30
N LYS A 12 1.67 7.10 6.41
CA LYS A 12 2.61 8.22 6.47
C LYS A 12 3.73 8.11 5.43
N PHE A 13 4.26 6.91 5.21
CA PHE A 13 5.27 6.66 4.18
C PHE A 13 4.78 7.10 2.78
N HIS A 14 3.58 6.66 2.39
CA HIS A 14 3.00 7.05 1.11
C HIS A 14 2.74 8.56 1.02
N GLN A 15 2.21 9.17 2.08
CA GLN A 15 1.96 10.62 2.12
C GLN A 15 3.24 11.42 1.91
N MET A 16 4.36 11.02 2.53
CA MET A 16 5.65 11.69 2.33
C MET A 16 6.13 11.64 0.88
N ILE A 17 5.91 10.52 0.18
CA ILE A 17 6.26 10.39 -1.24
C ILE A 17 5.40 11.32 -2.11
N TYR A 18 4.09 11.35 -1.87
CA TYR A 18 3.17 12.20 -2.65
C TYR A 18 3.48 13.68 -2.45
N HIS A 19 3.72 14.08 -1.20
CA HIS A 19 4.11 15.46 -0.88
C HIS A 19 5.46 15.84 -1.49
N GLY A 20 6.43 14.91 -1.48
CA GLY A 20 7.76 15.11 -2.07
C GLY A 20 7.76 15.24 -3.60
N ALA A 21 6.66 14.92 -4.29
CA ALA A 21 6.53 15.15 -5.72
C ALA A 21 6.28 16.64 -6.07
N HIS A 22 6.05 17.51 -5.07
CA HIS A 22 5.81 18.94 -5.23
C HIS A 22 4.72 19.28 -6.25
N ASN A 23 3.72 18.41 -6.38
CA ASN A 23 2.59 18.58 -7.28
C ASN A 23 1.28 18.38 -6.49
N PRO A 24 0.66 19.45 -5.97
CA PRO A 24 -0.51 19.35 -5.11
C PRO A 24 -1.72 18.73 -5.80
N VAL A 25 -1.85 18.90 -7.12
CA VAL A 25 -2.93 18.28 -7.92
C VAL A 25 -2.75 16.76 -7.99
N LEU A 26 -1.52 16.29 -8.24
CA LEU A 26 -1.24 14.84 -8.23
C LEU A 26 -1.35 14.25 -6.83
N GLU A 27 -0.88 14.97 -5.80
CA GLU A 27 -1.01 14.56 -4.41
C GLU A 27 -2.48 14.31 -4.05
N GLU A 28 -3.37 15.27 -4.37
CA GLU A 28 -4.80 15.13 -4.13
C GLU A 28 -5.40 13.92 -4.87
N LEU A 29 -5.12 13.80 -6.17
CA LEU A 29 -5.68 12.72 -6.99
C LEU A 29 -5.25 11.34 -6.48
N VAL A 30 -3.95 11.18 -6.17
CA VAL A 30 -3.41 9.91 -5.65
C VAL A 30 -3.99 9.60 -4.28
N PHE A 31 -4.15 10.60 -3.41
CA PHE A 31 -4.76 10.39 -2.10
C PHE A 31 -6.24 9.97 -2.21
N GLN A 32 -7.00 10.55 -3.14
CA GLN A 32 -8.38 10.14 -3.41
C GLN A 32 -8.46 8.67 -3.85
N VAL A 33 -7.58 8.24 -4.77
CA VAL A 33 -7.50 6.84 -5.20
C VAL A 33 -7.11 5.93 -4.03
N TYR A 34 -6.08 6.32 -3.26
CA TYR A 34 -5.62 5.57 -2.09
C TYR A 34 -6.74 5.33 -1.09
N ARG A 35 -7.55 6.36 -0.77
CA ARG A 35 -8.69 6.23 0.16
C ARG A 35 -9.72 5.21 -0.31
N ARG A 36 -10.01 5.16 -1.61
CA ARG A 36 -10.97 4.18 -2.18
C ARG A 36 -10.48 2.74 -2.01
N VAL A 37 -9.17 2.51 -2.12
CA VAL A 37 -8.58 1.16 -1.97
C VAL A 37 -8.04 0.87 -0.57
N ALA A 38 -8.11 1.81 0.36
CA ALA A 38 -7.50 1.70 1.69
C ALA A 38 -8.06 0.54 2.51
N ARG A 39 -9.37 0.23 2.36
CA ARG A 39 -10.02 -0.90 3.05
C ARG A 39 -9.41 -2.23 2.62
N TYR A 40 -9.20 -2.40 1.31
CA TYR A 40 -8.56 -3.57 0.74
C TYR A 40 -7.07 -3.67 1.13
N ARG A 41 -6.32 -2.56 1.07
CA ARG A 41 -4.91 -2.53 1.52
C ARG A 41 -4.75 -2.91 2.99
N ARG A 42 -5.66 -2.46 3.86
CA ARG A 42 -5.65 -2.87 5.29
C ARG A 42 -5.95 -4.35 5.47
N PHE A 43 -6.82 -4.91 4.64
CA PHE A 43 -7.12 -6.33 4.69
C PHE A 43 -5.90 -7.17 4.28
N THR A 44 -5.27 -6.82 3.15
CA THR A 44 -4.13 -7.55 2.61
C THR A 44 -2.92 -7.54 3.54
N LEU A 45 -2.70 -6.45 4.30
CA LEU A 45 -1.67 -6.41 5.33
C LEU A 45 -1.88 -7.39 6.50
N ARG A 46 -3.11 -7.93 6.68
CA ARG A 46 -3.41 -8.97 7.68
C ARG A 46 -3.00 -10.37 7.20
N ALA A 47 -2.75 -10.54 5.90
CA ALA A 47 -2.26 -11.80 5.36
C ALA A 47 -0.90 -12.16 6.00
N HIS A 48 -0.67 -13.46 6.16
CA HIS A 48 0.51 -13.95 6.84
C HIS A 48 1.79 -13.47 6.13
N GLY A 49 2.71 -12.85 6.87
CA GLY A 49 3.99 -12.37 6.34
C GLY A 49 3.94 -11.07 5.51
N ARG A 50 2.77 -10.64 5.04
CA ARG A 50 2.64 -9.47 4.13
C ARG A 50 3.14 -8.16 4.74
N MET A 51 2.93 -7.93 6.04
CA MET A 51 3.49 -6.77 6.75
C MET A 51 5.02 -6.68 6.62
N LYS A 52 5.71 -7.82 6.76
CA LYS A 52 7.18 -7.88 6.69
C LYS A 52 7.67 -7.67 5.26
N GLU A 53 6.96 -8.19 4.28
CA GLU A 53 7.28 -8.01 2.87
C GLU A 53 7.05 -6.56 2.42
N SER A 54 5.91 -5.97 2.77
CA SER A 54 5.61 -4.55 2.53
C SER A 54 6.70 -3.63 3.09
N ALA A 55 7.21 -3.94 4.30
CA ALA A 55 8.30 -3.16 4.90
C ALA A 55 9.62 -3.26 4.11
N LYS A 56 9.91 -4.40 3.46
CA LYS A 56 11.08 -4.55 2.59
C LYS A 56 10.92 -3.75 1.30
N GLU A 57 9.73 -3.79 0.71
CA GLU A 57 9.41 -3.04 -0.52
C GLU A 57 9.48 -1.52 -0.29
N HIS A 58 8.98 -1.05 0.85
CA HIS A 58 9.12 0.35 1.27
C HIS A 58 10.57 0.76 1.41
N ARG A 59 11.40 -0.10 2.01
CA ARG A 59 12.84 0.16 2.14
C ARG A 59 13.52 0.30 0.78
N ALA A 60 13.25 -0.62 -0.14
CA ALA A 60 13.79 -0.56 -1.50
C ALA A 60 13.39 0.73 -2.22
N THR A 61 12.12 1.13 -2.10
CA THR A 61 11.62 2.40 -2.65
C THR A 61 12.35 3.60 -2.04
N ALA A 62 12.46 3.65 -0.70
CA ALA A 62 13.12 4.75 0.00
C ALA A 62 14.60 4.87 -0.36
N GLU A 63 15.29 3.73 -0.49
CA GLU A 63 16.70 3.70 -0.91
C GLU A 63 16.88 4.20 -2.34
N ALA A 64 15.98 3.85 -3.27
CA ALA A 64 16.02 4.37 -4.64
C ALA A 64 15.79 5.89 -4.68
N ILE A 65 14.80 6.39 -3.92
CA ILE A 65 14.55 7.83 -3.78
C ILE A 65 15.76 8.54 -3.19
N TYR A 66 16.36 7.99 -2.12
CA TYR A 66 17.53 8.57 -1.46
C TYR A 66 18.74 8.69 -2.40
N ARG A 67 18.92 7.74 -3.32
CA ARG A 67 19.97 7.79 -4.35
C ARG A 67 19.65 8.73 -5.51
N GLY A 68 18.43 9.29 -5.57
CA GLY A 68 17.97 10.11 -6.70
C GLY A 68 17.66 9.29 -7.97
N ASP A 69 17.49 7.97 -7.84
CA ASP A 69 17.20 7.09 -8.98
C ASP A 69 15.68 6.99 -9.19
N ALA A 70 15.16 7.90 -10.02
CA ALA A 70 13.73 7.98 -10.29
C ALA A 70 13.17 6.73 -10.99
N ASP A 71 13.94 6.09 -11.87
CA ASP A 71 13.48 4.90 -12.59
C ASP A 71 13.39 3.70 -11.66
N GLU A 72 14.36 3.53 -10.76
CA GLU A 72 14.32 2.45 -9.77
C GLU A 72 13.24 2.70 -8.71
N ALA A 73 13.04 3.95 -8.28
CA ALA A 73 11.95 4.31 -7.38
C ALA A 73 10.58 4.00 -7.98
N ARG A 74 10.39 4.27 -9.28
CA ARG A 74 9.17 3.90 -10.01
C ARG A 74 8.96 2.40 -10.01
N LYS A 75 9.96 1.61 -10.43
CA LYS A 75 9.87 0.14 -10.48
C LYS A 75 9.58 -0.47 -9.12
N ALA A 76 10.24 0.02 -8.07
CA ALA A 76 10.04 -0.44 -6.70
C ALA A 76 8.61 -0.15 -6.21
N MET A 77 8.08 1.05 -6.49
CA MET A 77 6.70 1.41 -6.14
C MET A 77 5.68 0.61 -6.94
N GLU A 78 5.88 0.43 -8.24
CA GLU A 78 5.02 -0.40 -9.10
C GLU A 78 4.95 -1.84 -8.58
N TYR A 79 6.10 -2.42 -8.25
CA TYR A 79 6.19 -3.74 -7.61
C TYR A 79 5.42 -3.77 -6.28
N HIS A 80 5.58 -2.75 -5.44
CA HIS A 80 4.93 -2.67 -4.12
C HIS A 80 3.40 -2.60 -4.21
N ILE A 81 2.87 -1.85 -5.18
CA ILE A 81 1.42 -1.69 -5.36
C ILE A 81 0.78 -2.76 -6.24
N ASP A 82 1.58 -3.67 -6.83
CA ASP A 82 1.07 -4.72 -7.70
C ASP A 82 0.22 -5.72 -6.90
N ILE A 83 -1.09 -5.55 -7.06
CA ILE A 83 -2.14 -6.34 -6.44
C ILE A 83 -2.08 -7.82 -6.83
N ARG A 84 -1.49 -8.16 -7.98
CA ARG A 84 -1.38 -9.55 -8.47
C ARG A 84 -0.43 -10.40 -7.64
N ARG A 85 0.39 -9.76 -6.79
CA ARG A 85 1.35 -10.44 -5.90
C ARG A 85 0.74 -10.94 -4.59
N LEU A 86 -0.53 -10.63 -4.36
CA LEU A 86 -1.28 -11.20 -3.24
C LEU A 86 -1.69 -12.61 -3.61
N ASP A 87 -1.56 -13.55 -2.68
CA ASP A 87 -2.00 -14.93 -2.89
C ASP A 87 -3.48 -14.96 -3.31
N HIS A 88 -3.82 -15.78 -4.30
CA HIS A 88 -5.20 -15.94 -4.78
C HIS A 88 -6.15 -16.31 -3.64
N ALA A 89 -5.67 -17.09 -2.67
CA ALA A 89 -6.43 -17.46 -1.48
C ALA A 89 -6.79 -16.24 -0.61
N ASP A 90 -5.88 -15.28 -0.45
CA ASP A 90 -6.12 -14.06 0.32
C ASP A 90 -7.11 -13.14 -0.39
N PHE A 91 -7.08 -13.09 -1.72
CA PHE A 91 -8.03 -12.31 -2.51
C PHE A 91 -9.45 -12.87 -2.45
N VAL A 92 -9.62 -14.18 -2.58
CA VAL A 92 -10.94 -14.83 -2.42
C VAL A 92 -11.47 -14.59 -1.00
N THR A 93 -10.63 -14.75 0.02
CA THR A 93 -11.01 -14.49 1.42
C THR A 93 -11.43 -13.04 1.65
N PHE A 94 -10.79 -12.08 0.96
CA PHE A 94 -11.22 -10.68 0.98
C PHE A 94 -12.62 -10.50 0.41
N LEU A 95 -12.89 -11.06 -0.78
CA LEU A 95 -14.18 -10.93 -1.45
C LEU A 95 -15.31 -11.59 -0.64
N THR A 96 -15.06 -12.75 -0.04
CA THR A 96 -16.02 -13.44 0.82
C THR A 96 -16.41 -12.58 2.03
N ARG A 97 -15.43 -12.01 2.75
CA ARG A 97 -15.70 -11.15 3.91
C ARG A 97 -16.34 -9.81 3.54
N LEU A 98 -15.97 -9.22 2.40
CA LEU A 98 -16.68 -8.04 1.90
C LEU A 98 -18.16 -8.33 1.63
N ASN A 99 -18.45 -9.50 1.06
CA ASN A 99 -19.82 -9.89 0.76
C ASN A 99 -20.64 -10.12 2.05
N GLU A 100 -20.06 -10.78 3.06
CA GLU A 100 -20.71 -11.00 4.37
C GLU A 100 -21.03 -9.70 5.11
N GLU A 101 -20.12 -8.72 5.11
CA GLU A 101 -20.35 -7.41 5.73
C GLU A 101 -21.44 -6.59 5.02
N ALA A 102 -21.54 -6.71 3.70
CA ALA A 102 -22.56 -6.02 2.90
C ALA A 102 -23.98 -6.57 3.09
N HIS A 103 -24.11 -7.83 3.53
CA HIS A 103 -25.41 -8.49 3.77
C HIS A 103 -25.85 -8.44 5.25
N SER A 104 -25.01 -7.88 6.14
CA SER A 104 -25.33 -7.65 7.56
C SER A 104 -25.64 -6.17 7.88
N SER A 105 -25.81 -5.33 6.86
CA SER A 105 -26.32 -3.94 6.94
C SER A 105 -27.62 -3.81 6.16
#